data_AF-A0A8D8R530-F1
#
_entry.id   AF-A0A8D8R530-F1
#
_cell.length_a   1.000
_cell.length_b   1.000
_cell.length_c   1.000
_cell.angle_alpha   90.00
_cell.angle_beta   90.00
_cell.angle_gamma   90.00
#
_symmetry.space_group_name_H-M   'P 1'
#
loop_
_entity.id
_entity.type
_entity.pdbx_description
1 polymer ?
#
loop_
_entity_poly.entity_id
_entity_poly.type
_entity_poly.pdbx_seq_one_letter_code
_entity_poly.pdbx_strand_id
1 'polypeptide(L)'
;MAMRGAVMMEAIQIRCSPRHHLEKPSPFKSLKSQELVKLRKLIEKGNEVKKLVWENPRYLVSSGDFPTILHEGCRYNALHVSTKALNAPMTDLLLETIGDPAFTTLLYDGPPTAHTYIERWCVCGVQERRKISSPPFECC
;
A
#
# COMPACT_ATOMS: atom_id res chain seq x y z
N MET A 1 7.34 -38.59 -47.46
CA MET A 1 6.45 -38.22 -46.34
C MET A 1 7.28 -37.91 -45.10
N ALA A 2 6.79 -36.97 -44.28
CA ALA A 2 7.27 -36.55 -42.95
C ALA A 2 8.20 -35.32 -42.91
N MET A 3 7.59 -34.15 -43.12
CA MET A 3 8.05 -32.92 -42.48
C MET A 3 7.83 -33.06 -40.96
N ARG A 4 8.88 -32.86 -40.15
CA ARG A 4 8.73 -32.61 -38.72
C ARG A 4 9.13 -31.16 -38.47
N GLY A 5 8.14 -30.28 -38.52
CA GLY A 5 8.26 -28.92 -38.01
C GLY A 5 8.27 -28.99 -36.48
N ALA A 6 9.40 -28.65 -35.88
CA ALA A 6 9.48 -28.33 -34.45
C ALA A 6 9.18 -26.84 -34.31
N VAL A 7 7.92 -26.51 -33.99
CA VAL A 7 7.60 -25.20 -33.43
C VAL A 7 8.15 -25.18 -32.00
N MET A 8 9.31 -24.56 -31.83
CA MET A 8 9.81 -24.19 -30.52
C MET A 8 8.82 -23.16 -29.97
N MET A 9 7.91 -23.61 -29.09
CA MET A 9 7.23 -22.70 -28.20
C MET A 9 8.30 -22.10 -27.29
N GLU A 10 8.81 -20.93 -27.66
CA GLU A 10 9.48 -20.06 -26.70
C GLU A 10 8.43 -19.71 -25.65
N ALA A 11 8.49 -20.44 -24.54
CA ALA A 11 7.81 -20.04 -23.33
C ALA A 11 8.27 -18.60 -23.06
N ILE A 12 7.30 -17.67 -23.01
CA ILE A 12 7.51 -16.36 -22.43
C ILE A 12 7.95 -16.64 -21.00
N GLN A 13 9.27 -16.67 -20.80
CA GLN A 13 9.88 -16.58 -19.50
C GLN A 13 9.49 -15.19 -19.00
N ILE A 14 8.36 -15.11 -18.32
CA ILE A 14 8.14 -14.06 -17.34
C ILE A 14 9.32 -14.26 -16.39
N ARG A 15 10.40 -13.51 -16.62
CA ARG A 15 11.47 -13.33 -15.67
C ARG A 15 10.77 -12.66 -14.48
N CYS A 16 10.27 -13.46 -13.56
CA CYS A 16 10.10 -13.03 -12.20
C CYS A 16 11.50 -12.57 -11.79
N SER A 17 11.72 -11.26 -11.91
CA SER A 17 12.94 -10.64 -11.40
C SER A 17 13.11 -11.16 -9.97
N PRO A 18 14.32 -11.55 -9.55
CA PRO A 18 14.54 -11.90 -8.15
C PRO A 18 13.97 -10.74 -7.34
N ARG A 19 12.92 -10.99 -6.54
CA ARG A 19 12.50 -10.00 -5.55
C ARG A 19 13.74 -9.80 -4.70
N HIS A 20 14.37 -8.66 -4.89
CA HIS A 20 15.58 -8.28 -4.19
C HIS A 20 15.20 -8.25 -2.71
N HIS A 21 15.39 -9.37 -2.02
CA HIS A 21 15.20 -9.51 -0.56
C HIS A 21 16.36 -8.80 0.18
N LEU A 22 16.71 -7.61 -0.29
CA LEU A 22 17.69 -6.70 0.28
C LEU A 22 17.00 -5.54 1.02
N GLU A 23 15.68 -5.62 1.18
CA GLU A 23 14.98 -4.78 2.13
C GLU A 23 15.37 -5.24 3.54
N LYS A 24 15.97 -4.32 4.28
CA LYS A 24 16.31 -4.56 5.68
C LYS A 24 15.00 -4.89 6.42
N PRO A 25 15.00 -5.88 7.31
CA PRO A 25 13.82 -6.15 8.12
C PRO A 25 13.46 -4.87 8.89
N SER A 26 12.18 -4.50 8.85
CA SER A 26 11.69 -3.32 9.56
C SER A 26 12.11 -3.40 11.04
N PRO A 27 12.60 -2.31 11.66
CA PRO A 27 13.02 -2.30 13.06
C PRO A 27 11.82 -2.50 14.02
N PHE A 28 10.60 -2.36 13.51
CA PHE A 28 9.38 -2.40 14.31
C PHE A 28 8.90 -3.81 14.61
N LYS A 29 8.43 -3.98 15.84
CA LYS A 29 7.84 -5.23 16.33
C LYS A 29 6.56 -5.58 15.56
N SER A 30 6.41 -6.87 15.26
CA SER A 30 5.16 -7.42 14.71
C SER A 30 4.00 -7.22 15.68
N LEU A 31 2.85 -6.82 15.14
CA LEU A 31 1.65 -6.57 15.94
C LEU A 31 0.96 -7.86 16.35
N LYS A 32 0.44 -7.87 17.57
CA LYS A 32 -0.44 -8.94 18.07
C LYS A 32 -1.89 -8.68 17.64
N SER A 33 -2.68 -9.75 17.50
CA SER A 33 -4.11 -9.64 17.17
C SER A 33 -4.88 -8.72 18.14
N GLN A 34 -4.51 -8.69 19.42
CA GLN A 34 -5.09 -7.78 20.42
C GLN A 34 -4.85 -6.30 20.09
N GLU A 35 -3.67 -5.95 19.56
CA GLU A 35 -3.31 -4.59 19.18
C GLU A 35 -4.09 -4.15 17.93
N LEU A 36 -4.33 -5.06 16.98
CA LEU A 36 -5.16 -4.81 15.80
C LEU A 36 -6.63 -4.56 16.19
N VAL A 37 -7.16 -5.32 17.15
CA VAL A 37 -8.50 -5.09 17.70
C VAL A 37 -8.57 -3.76 18.45
N LYS A 38 -7.53 -3.39 19.19
CA LYS A 38 -7.43 -2.07 19.85
C LYS A 38 -7.44 -0.94 18.83
N LEU A 39 -6.65 -1.05 17.76
CA LEU A 39 -6.60 -0.06 16.69
C LEU A 39 -7.98 0.12 16.04
N ARG A 40 -8.69 -0.97 15.72
CA ARG A 40 -10.06 -0.90 15.18
C ARG A 40 -10.97 -0.04 16.06
N LYS A 41 -11.00 -0.31 17.37
CA LYS A 41 -11.84 0.43 18.32
C LYS A 41 -11.44 1.90 18.42
N LEU A 42 -10.15 2.21 18.27
CA LEU A 42 -9.65 3.59 18.26
C LEU A 42 -10.06 4.34 16.99
N ILE A 43 -10.02 3.68 15.82
CA ILE A 43 -10.50 4.24 14.54
C ILE A 43 -12.00 4.54 14.61
N GLU A 44 -12.80 3.60 15.14
CA GLU A 44 -14.24 3.80 15.33
C GLU A 44 -14.55 4.96 16.27
N LYS A 45 -13.74 5.17 17.31
CA LYS A 45 -13.88 6.28 18.26
C LYS A 45 -13.25 7.60 17.77
N GLY A 46 -12.34 7.55 16.80
CA GLY A 46 -11.62 8.71 16.26
C GLY A 46 -10.58 9.32 17.21
N ASN A 47 -9.99 8.55 18.15
CA ASN A 47 -9.02 9.08 19.12
C ASN A 47 -7.67 8.35 19.08
N GLU A 48 -6.58 9.08 19.29
CA GLU A 48 -5.18 8.62 19.43
C GLU A 48 -4.57 7.78 18.29
N VAL A 49 -5.29 7.55 17.19
CA VAL A 49 -4.80 6.72 16.07
C VAL A 49 -3.51 7.27 15.48
N LYS A 50 -3.41 8.60 15.28
CA LYS A 50 -2.21 9.24 14.74
C LYS A 50 -0.98 8.87 15.58
N LYS A 51 -1.04 9.11 16.89
CA LYS A 51 0.07 8.82 17.81
C LYS A 51 0.49 7.35 17.72
N LEU A 52 -0.47 6.44 17.75
CA LEU A 52 -0.21 4.99 17.71
C LEU A 52 0.46 4.56 16.40
N VAL A 53 0.04 5.13 15.27
CA VAL A 53 0.62 4.85 13.95
C VAL A 53 2.05 5.39 13.84
N TRP A 54 2.33 6.57 14.38
CA TRP A 54 3.68 7.14 14.38
C TRP A 54 4.62 6.43 15.37
N GLU A 55 4.11 5.84 16.44
CA GLU A 55 4.90 4.98 17.35
C GLU A 55 5.29 3.66 16.68
N ASN A 56 4.41 3.07 15.88
CA ASN A 56 4.68 1.86 15.12
C ASN A 56 3.95 1.89 13.76
N PRO A 57 4.65 2.17 12.64
CA PRO A 57 4.02 2.25 11.32
C PRO A 57 3.40 0.92 10.86
N ARG A 58 3.72 -0.21 11.53
CA ARG A 58 3.14 -1.52 11.22
C ARG A 58 1.63 -1.62 11.47
N TYR A 59 1.06 -0.65 12.17
CA TYR A 59 -0.39 -0.53 12.33
C TYR A 59 -1.12 -0.27 11.01
N LEU A 60 -0.47 0.37 10.03
CA LEU A 60 -1.03 0.61 8.70
C LEU A 60 -0.40 -0.26 7.62
N VAL A 61 0.90 -0.53 7.70
CA VAL A 61 1.63 -1.30 6.68
C VAL A 61 2.28 -2.54 7.31
N SER A 62 1.83 -3.71 6.91
CA SER A 62 2.36 -4.99 7.40
C SER A 62 3.74 -5.28 6.82
N SER A 63 4.35 -6.38 7.27
CA SER A 63 5.54 -6.93 6.63
C SER A 63 5.26 -7.24 5.15
N GLY A 64 6.11 -6.74 4.26
CA GLY A 64 5.98 -6.91 2.81
C GLY A 64 5.09 -5.87 2.13
N ASP A 65 4.96 -4.67 2.69
CA ASP A 65 4.32 -3.50 2.09
C ASP A 65 2.81 -3.62 1.83
N PHE A 66 2.18 -4.64 2.42
CA PHE A 66 0.75 -4.85 2.32
C PHE A 66 0.02 -4.03 3.39
N PRO A 67 -1.16 -3.44 3.07
CA PRO A 67 -1.95 -2.77 4.08
C PRO A 67 -2.33 -3.73 5.21
N THR A 68 -2.17 -3.29 6.45
CA THR A 68 -2.44 -4.12 7.63
C THR A 68 -3.92 -4.49 7.70
N ILE A 69 -4.17 -5.79 7.81
CA ILE A 69 -5.52 -6.34 7.90
C ILE A 69 -5.96 -6.24 9.37
N LEU A 70 -7.00 -5.45 9.62
CA LEU A 70 -7.62 -5.32 10.94
C LEU A 70 -8.73 -6.35 11.16
N HIS A 71 -9.40 -6.79 10.08
CA HIS A 71 -10.48 -7.80 10.14
C HIS A 71 -10.09 -8.98 9.27
N GLU A 72 -9.81 -10.14 9.86
CA GLU A 72 -9.35 -11.30 9.08
C GLU A 72 -10.43 -11.85 8.14
N GLY A 73 -11.70 -11.87 8.56
CA GLY A 73 -12.81 -12.39 7.75
C GLY A 73 -13.02 -11.60 6.45
N CYS A 74 -13.37 -10.32 6.56
CA CYS A 74 -13.61 -9.45 5.39
C CYS A 74 -12.33 -8.78 4.85
N ARG A 75 -11.16 -9.09 5.40
CA ARG A 75 -9.84 -8.49 5.05
C ARG A 75 -9.84 -6.96 5.03
N TYR A 76 -10.51 -6.33 6.00
CA TYR A 76 -10.59 -4.88 6.09
C TYR A 76 -9.31 -4.25 6.63
N ASN A 77 -8.84 -3.20 5.96
CA ASN A 77 -7.73 -2.36 6.39
C ASN A 77 -8.27 -1.17 7.23
N ALA A 78 -7.37 -0.29 7.68
CA ALA A 78 -7.76 0.89 8.45
C ALA A 78 -8.75 1.81 7.72
N LEU A 79 -8.59 1.99 6.39
CA LEU A 79 -9.48 2.82 5.57
C LEU A 79 -10.89 2.22 5.45
N HIS A 80 -10.99 0.90 5.23
CA HIS A 80 -12.28 0.20 5.21
C HIS A 80 -13.01 0.34 6.56
N VAL A 81 -12.26 0.30 7.67
CA VAL A 81 -12.84 0.47 9.01
C VAL A 81 -13.30 1.91 9.25
N SER A 82 -12.50 2.93 8.88
CA SER A 82 -12.86 4.34 9.07
C SER A 82 -14.07 4.74 8.22
N THR A 83 -14.10 4.30 6.96
CA THR A 83 -15.23 4.51 6.04
C THR A 83 -16.50 3.81 6.50
N LYS A 84 -16.41 2.55 6.95
CA LYS A 84 -17.55 1.82 7.53
C LYS A 84 -18.11 2.51 8.77
N ALA A 85 -17.27 3.17 9.56
CA ALA A 85 -17.67 3.96 10.73
C ALA A 85 -18.26 5.34 10.36
N LEU A 86 -18.35 5.69 9.07
CA LEU A 86 -18.79 6.99 8.56
C LEU A 86 -17.99 8.17 9.17
N ASN A 87 -16.72 7.92 9.48
CA ASN A 87 -15.84 8.91 10.10
C ASN A 87 -14.91 9.51 9.02
N ALA A 88 -15.40 10.55 8.34
CA ALA A 88 -14.64 11.29 7.33
C ALA A 88 -13.31 11.85 7.87
N PRO A 89 -13.25 12.60 9.00
CA PRO A 89 -11.99 13.18 9.44
C PRO A 89 -10.94 12.13 9.83
N MET A 90 -11.36 10.96 10.31
CA MET A 90 -10.43 9.85 10.57
C MET A 90 -9.90 9.24 9.27
N THR A 91 -10.71 9.18 8.22
CA THR A 91 -10.29 8.70 6.90
C THR A 91 -9.27 9.66 6.30
N ASP A 92 -9.52 10.97 6.38
CA ASP A 92 -8.59 12.00 5.91
C ASP A 92 -7.27 11.93 6.67
N LEU A 93 -7.30 11.79 8.01
CA LEU A 93 -6.09 11.63 8.83
C LEU A 93 -5.26 10.42 8.40
N LEU A 94 -5.91 9.29 8.10
CA LEU A 94 -5.21 8.08 7.62
C LEU A 94 -4.56 8.31 6.26
N LEU A 95 -5.28 8.97 5.33
CA LEU A 95 -4.75 9.29 4.01
C LEU A 95 -3.57 10.27 4.09
N GLU A 96 -3.68 11.31 4.92
CA GLU A 96 -2.60 12.25 5.19
C GLU A 96 -1.37 11.54 5.78
N THR A 97 -1.58 10.60 6.71
CA THR A 97 -0.47 9.86 7.33
C THR A 97 0.24 8.95 6.34
N ILE A 98 -0.50 8.27 5.46
CA ILE A 98 0.08 7.39 4.43
C ILE A 98 0.76 8.21 3.32
N GLY A 99 0.21 9.38 2.99
CA GLY A 99 0.77 10.30 1.99
C GLY A 99 2.00 11.08 2.48
N ASP A 100 2.30 11.04 3.77
CA ASP A 100 3.46 11.74 4.34
C ASP A 100 4.77 11.00 3.99
N PRO A 101 5.72 11.65 3.29
CA PRO A 101 7.02 11.03 3.02
C PRO A 101 7.78 10.65 4.30
N ALA A 102 7.58 11.37 5.42
CA ALA A 102 8.20 11.05 6.69
C ALA A 102 7.73 9.69 7.23
N PHE A 103 6.48 9.29 6.95
CA PHE A 103 5.97 7.97 7.32
C PHE A 103 6.67 6.85 6.55
N THR A 104 6.91 7.07 5.26
CA THR A 104 7.65 6.12 4.42
C THR A 104 9.10 6.02 4.85
N THR A 105 9.76 7.15 5.12
CA THR A 105 11.13 7.17 5.65
C THR A 105 11.23 6.43 6.99
N LEU A 106 10.24 6.59 7.87
CA LEU A 106 10.18 5.89 9.15
C LEU A 106 10.10 4.36 8.98
N LEU A 107 9.37 3.86 7.98
CA LEU A 107 9.18 2.41 7.78
C LEU A 107 10.43 1.71 7.23
N TYR A 108 11.18 2.38 6.34
CA TYR A 108 12.26 1.75 5.57
C TYR A 108 13.68 2.11 6.01
N ASP A 109 13.88 2.98 7.01
CA ASP A 109 15.20 3.40 7.52
C ASP A 109 16.24 3.70 6.42
N GLY A 110 15.77 4.23 5.29
CA GLY A 110 16.60 4.56 4.14
C GLY A 110 16.71 6.07 4.00
N PRO A 111 17.87 6.63 3.55
CA PRO A 111 17.84 7.95 2.95
C PRO A 111 16.76 7.95 1.86
N PRO A 112 16.10 9.08 1.56
CA PRO A 112 15.21 9.18 0.42
C PRO A 112 16.03 8.90 -0.84
N THR A 113 16.19 7.64 -1.18
CA THR A 113 16.65 7.24 -2.50
C THR A 113 15.55 7.76 -3.40
N ALA A 114 15.94 8.58 -4.37
CA ALA A 114 15.08 9.36 -5.26
C ALA A 114 14.15 8.50 -6.16
N HIS A 115 13.82 7.29 -5.73
CA HIS A 115 13.05 6.29 -6.44
C HIS A 115 11.94 5.67 -5.59
N THR A 116 11.54 6.32 -4.49
CA THR A 116 10.38 5.89 -3.69
C THR A 116 9.08 6.38 -4.33
N TYR A 117 8.48 5.49 -5.13
CA TYR A 117 7.05 5.39 -5.51
C TYR A 117 6.34 6.55 -6.25
N ILE A 118 6.66 7.83 -6.04
CA ILE A 118 5.95 8.95 -6.71
C ILE A 118 6.50 9.22 -8.12
N GLU A 119 7.81 9.01 -8.34
CA GLU A 119 8.45 9.12 -9.67
C GLU A 119 8.01 8.03 -10.66
N ARG A 120 7.40 6.93 -10.18
CA ARG A 120 6.95 5.83 -11.05
C ARG A 120 5.68 6.16 -11.84
N TRP A 121 5.05 7.31 -11.58
CA TRP A 121 3.97 7.84 -12.40
C TRP A 121 4.46 8.69 -13.56
N CYS A 122 5.77 8.90 -13.71
CA CYS A 122 6.37 9.56 -14.86
C CYS A 122 7.21 8.58 -15.71
N VAL A 123 6.64 7.43 -16.07
CA VAL A 123 7.21 6.55 -17.10
C VAL A 123 6.18 6.22 -18.19
N CYS A 124 5.52 7.26 -18.66
CA CYS A 124 5.12 7.45 -20.06
C CYS A 124 4.62 8.89 -20.16
N GLY A 125 5.24 9.74 -20.96
CA GLY A 125 5.03 11.19 -20.95
C GLY A 125 3.56 11.62 -21.07
N VAL A 126 2.90 11.86 -19.95
CA VAL A 126 1.63 12.57 -19.88
C VAL A 126 1.85 13.82 -19.05
N GLN A 127 2.11 14.89 -19.79
CA GLN A 127 2.14 16.24 -19.28
C GLN A 127 0.80 16.56 -18.59
N GLU A 128 0.95 17.18 -17.42
CA GLU A 128 -0.04 17.84 -16.61
C GLU A 128 -1.34 18.22 -17.34
N ARG A 129 -2.47 17.69 -16.87
CA ARG A 129 -3.77 18.30 -17.14
C ARG A 129 -4.56 18.46 -15.86
N ARG A 130 -4.18 19.47 -15.07
CA ARG A 130 -5.17 20.26 -14.34
C ARG A 130 -6.14 20.83 -15.38
N LYS A 131 -7.34 20.24 -15.47
CA LYS A 131 -8.61 20.93 -15.72
C LYS A 131 -9.78 19.95 -15.59
N ILE A 132 -10.67 20.33 -14.68
CA ILE A 132 -11.99 19.78 -14.43
C ILE A 132 -12.81 19.80 -15.72
N SER A 133 -13.24 18.62 -16.18
CA SER A 133 -14.53 18.37 -16.85
C SER A 133 -14.64 16.89 -17.24
N SER A 134 -15.53 16.15 -16.57
CA SER A 134 -16.12 14.87 -17.02
C SER A 134 -16.64 14.96 -18.47
N PRO A 135 -16.69 13.90 -19.33
CA PRO A 135 -17.44 12.63 -19.13
C PRO A 135 -16.85 11.42 -19.94
N PRO A 136 -17.63 10.41 -20.38
CA PRO A 136 -18.45 9.47 -19.62
C PRO A 136 -17.79 8.08 -19.53
N PHE A 137 -18.28 7.28 -18.58
CA PHE A 137 -17.95 5.88 -18.43
C PHE A 137 -18.31 5.07 -19.69
N GLU A 138 -17.36 4.28 -20.19
CA GLU A 138 -17.68 3.00 -20.84
C GLU A 138 -16.81 1.91 -20.22
N CYS A 139 -17.50 1.03 -19.49
CA CYS A 139 -16.99 -0.26 -19.05
C CYS A 139 -16.89 -1.20 -20.26
N CYS A 140 -15.77 -1.91 -20.37
CA CYS A 140 -15.73 -3.25 -20.93
C CYS A 140 -15.22 -4.19 -19.82
#